data_AF-A0AA88AGU6-F1
#
_entry.id   AF-A0AA88AGU6-F1
#
_cell.length_a   1.000
_cell.length_b   1.000
_cell.length_c   1.000
_cell.angle_alpha   90.00
_cell.angle_beta   90.00
_cell.angle_gamma   90.00
#
_symmetry.space_group_name_H-M   'P 1'
#
loop_
_entity.id
_entity.type
_entity.pdbx_description
1 polymer ?
#
loop_
_entity_poly.entity_id
_entity_poly.type
_entity_poly.pdbx_seq_one_letter_code
_entity_poly.pdbx_strand_id
1 'polypeptide(L)'
;MALKAACDAVLIVVLTETMVVTDSQNPLVGETTCGSLLQKLQEIWDEVGESDEERDKMLLQLEQECLDVYKRKVEQAAKSRAQLLQALSDGKHELSNLLSALGEKSSAGIPEKTLGTIKEQLAAIAPALEQLWKQKEERVKEISDVQSQIQKICGEIAGNLNLSEQAGMLAFDESDLTLKKLDKYHAQLQELQKEKSDRLHKVLEFVSTVHDLCAVLGMDFFSTVTEVHPSLNDATGVQSKSISNDTLSRLAKTVLALKEDKKQRLSKLQELASQLIDLWNLMDTPEEERSLFDHVTCNISASVDEVTVPGALALDLIEQAEVEVERLDQLKASRMKEIAFKRQAELEEIFAHAHIEIDPEAAREKIMAMIDSGNVEPAELLADLDNQIAKAKEESLSRKEILDKVEKWMSACEEESWLEDYNRDDNRYNASRGAHLNLKRAERARILVNKIPALVDTLVAKTRAWEEDRGVSFTYDGVPLLAMLDEYAMLRQEREEEKRRTRDQKKYQDQQHTEQEAIFGSKPSPARPVGTKKVVGPRTNGGANGTPNRRLSLNQNGSRSAAKDAKRENRLSAPVNYVSMSKEDAASHVSGTDLGPSSP
;
A
#
# COMPACT_ATOMS: atom_id res chain seq x y z
N MET A 1 -66.86 -24.54 14.13
CA MET A 1 -67.25 -25.79 13.41
C MET A 1 -68.58 -26.37 13.85
N ALA A 2 -68.79 -26.77 15.11
CA ALA A 2 -70.04 -27.45 15.53
C ALA A 2 -71.33 -26.67 15.20
N LEU A 3 -71.33 -25.33 15.34
CA LEU A 3 -72.47 -24.49 14.96
C LEU A 3 -72.66 -24.35 13.44
N LYS A 4 -71.57 -24.33 12.64
CA LYS A 4 -71.64 -24.33 11.17
C LYS A 4 -72.28 -25.63 10.68
N ALA A 5 -71.85 -26.78 11.22
CA ALA A 5 -72.49 -28.07 10.97
C ALA A 5 -73.95 -28.17 11.44
N ALA A 6 -74.32 -27.49 12.53
CA ALA A 6 -75.72 -27.41 12.99
C ALA A 6 -76.58 -26.51 12.08
N CYS A 7 -76.07 -25.36 11.64
CA CYS A 7 -76.72 -24.52 10.65
C CYS A 7 -76.83 -25.22 9.30
N ASP A 8 -75.78 -25.89 8.82
CA ASP A 8 -75.81 -26.67 7.58
C ASP A 8 -76.81 -27.84 7.68
N ALA A 9 -76.90 -28.53 8.82
CA ALA A 9 -77.91 -29.56 9.05
C ALA A 9 -79.34 -28.98 9.06
N VAL A 10 -79.55 -27.81 9.67
CA VAL A 10 -80.86 -27.11 9.64
C VAL A 10 -81.18 -26.58 8.24
N LEU A 11 -80.19 -26.07 7.50
CA LEU A 11 -80.36 -25.58 6.13
C LEU A 11 -80.64 -26.74 5.17
N ILE A 12 -79.98 -27.89 5.35
CA ILE A 12 -80.27 -29.13 4.62
C ILE A 12 -81.68 -29.65 4.94
N VAL A 13 -82.11 -29.64 6.21
CA VAL A 13 -83.49 -30.00 6.57
C VAL A 13 -84.51 -29.03 5.96
N VAL A 14 -84.25 -27.72 5.99
CA VAL A 14 -85.13 -26.71 5.39
C VAL A 14 -85.15 -26.81 3.85
N LEU A 15 -84.00 -27.04 3.21
CA LEU A 15 -83.91 -27.15 1.75
C LEU A 15 -84.50 -28.48 1.24
N THR A 16 -84.27 -29.60 1.93
CA THR A 16 -84.89 -30.89 1.58
C THR A 16 -86.41 -30.89 1.81
N GLU A 17 -86.94 -30.09 2.74
CA GLU A 17 -88.38 -29.83 2.85
C GLU A 17 -88.95 -28.89 1.75
N THR A 18 -88.11 -28.23 0.93
CA THR A 18 -88.58 -27.28 -0.12
C THR A 18 -88.58 -27.82 -1.55
N MET A 19 -88.18 -29.06 -1.81
CA MET A 19 -88.15 -29.64 -3.16
C MET A 19 -88.83 -31.02 -3.32
N VAL A 20 -90.04 -31.19 -2.75
CA VAL A 20 -91.11 -31.99 -3.38
C VAL A 20 -92.47 -31.34 -3.15
N VAL A 21 -92.70 -30.17 -3.78
CA VAL A 21 -94.07 -29.73 -4.15
C VAL A 21 -94.19 -29.86 -5.67
N THR A 22 -94.01 -31.09 -6.14
CA THR A 22 -94.40 -31.48 -7.51
C THR A 22 -95.78 -32.08 -7.44
N ASP A 23 -96.75 -31.28 -7.85
CA ASP A 23 -98.16 -31.61 -8.03
C ASP A 23 -98.30 -32.92 -8.83
N SER A 24 -98.47 -34.02 -8.10
CA SER A 24 -98.62 -35.36 -8.66
C SER A 24 -99.95 -35.89 -8.16
N GLN A 25 -100.95 -35.68 -9.03
CA GLN A 25 -102.33 -36.09 -8.82
C GLN A 25 -102.37 -37.54 -8.34
N ASN A 26 -103.03 -37.77 -7.21
CA ASN A 26 -103.27 -39.09 -6.64
C ASN A 26 -104.73 -39.46 -6.93
N PRO A 27 -105.06 -40.07 -8.09
CA PRO A 27 -106.43 -40.41 -8.42
C PRO A 27 -106.88 -41.63 -7.61
N LEU A 28 -108.15 -41.63 -7.17
CA LEU A 28 -108.81 -42.69 -6.39
C LEU A 28 -108.61 -42.65 -4.86
N VAL A 29 -108.72 -41.46 -4.25
CA VAL A 29 -109.44 -41.35 -2.97
C VAL A 29 -110.82 -40.80 -3.28
N GLY A 30 -111.84 -41.67 -3.30
CA GLY A 30 -113.22 -41.20 -3.26
C GLY A 30 -113.45 -40.46 -1.94
N GLU A 31 -113.99 -39.24 -1.99
CA GLU A 31 -114.11 -38.34 -0.83
C GLU A 31 -115.03 -38.92 0.24
N THR A 32 -114.46 -39.75 1.11
CA THR A 32 -115.04 -40.16 2.39
C THR A 32 -114.95 -38.99 3.37
N THR A 33 -115.74 -37.95 3.10
CA THR A 33 -115.92 -36.84 4.04
C THR A 33 -116.42 -37.38 5.38
N CYS A 34 -116.06 -36.72 6.48
CA CYS A 34 -116.48 -37.13 7.82
C CYS A 34 -118.01 -37.36 7.91
N GLY A 35 -118.80 -36.46 7.29
CA GLY A 35 -120.26 -36.62 7.18
C GLY A 35 -120.71 -37.88 6.43
N SER A 36 -120.06 -38.25 5.32
CA SER A 36 -120.41 -39.48 4.58
C SER A 36 -120.07 -40.78 5.32
N LEU A 37 -119.07 -40.76 6.21
CA LEU A 37 -118.71 -41.89 7.06
C LEU A 37 -119.66 -41.99 8.26
N LEU A 38 -120.01 -40.85 8.87
CA LEU A 38 -121.03 -40.77 9.92
C LEU A 38 -122.41 -41.26 9.44
N GLN A 39 -122.81 -40.90 8.21
CA GLN A 39 -124.08 -41.36 7.64
C GLN A 39 -124.12 -42.89 7.47
N LYS A 40 -123.02 -43.51 7.00
CA LYS A 40 -122.92 -44.98 6.92
C LYS A 40 -122.87 -45.65 8.30
N LEU A 41 -122.22 -45.02 9.26
CA LEU A 41 -122.18 -45.50 10.65
C LEU A 41 -123.59 -45.49 11.27
N GLN A 42 -124.37 -44.46 10.96
CA GLN A 42 -125.77 -44.33 11.34
C GLN A 42 -126.67 -45.38 10.67
N GLU A 43 -126.51 -45.63 9.37
CA GLU A 43 -127.18 -46.74 8.66
C GLU A 43 -126.88 -48.11 9.30
N ILE A 44 -125.62 -48.39 9.65
CA ILE A 44 -125.20 -49.65 10.29
C ILE A 44 -125.77 -49.77 11.71
N TRP A 45 -125.77 -48.70 12.50
CA TRP A 45 -126.37 -48.71 13.84
C TRP A 45 -127.89 -48.92 13.81
N ASP A 46 -128.58 -48.38 12.80
CA ASP A 46 -130.01 -48.58 12.57
C ASP A 46 -130.32 -50.04 12.17
N GLU A 47 -129.42 -50.71 11.41
CA GLU A 47 -129.54 -52.14 11.06
C GLU A 47 -129.27 -53.09 12.24
N VAL A 48 -128.32 -52.75 13.12
CA VAL A 48 -127.92 -53.58 14.26
C VAL A 48 -128.82 -53.39 15.49
N GLY A 49 -129.43 -52.21 15.64
CA GLY A 49 -130.30 -51.88 16.78
C GLY A 49 -129.56 -51.40 18.03
N GLU A 50 -128.45 -50.68 17.84
CA GLU A 50 -127.67 -50.04 18.92
C GLU A 50 -128.50 -48.97 19.66
N SER A 51 -128.34 -48.87 20.98
CA SER A 51 -129.08 -47.89 21.80
C SER A 51 -128.60 -46.45 21.56
N ASP A 52 -129.48 -45.46 21.75
CA ASP A 52 -129.13 -44.05 21.63
C ASP A 52 -127.96 -43.68 22.57
N GLU A 53 -127.92 -44.25 23.78
CA GLU A 53 -126.83 -44.05 24.74
C GLU A 53 -125.48 -44.62 24.27
N GLU A 54 -125.47 -45.75 23.54
CA GLU A 54 -124.26 -46.36 22.99
C GLU A 54 -123.77 -45.61 21.73
N ARG A 55 -124.71 -45.09 20.94
CA ARG A 55 -124.42 -44.25 19.75
C ARG A 55 -123.84 -42.90 20.15
N ASP A 56 -124.44 -42.20 21.10
CA ASP A 56 -123.89 -40.95 21.65
C ASP A 56 -122.50 -41.15 22.24
N LYS A 57 -122.27 -42.28 22.94
CA LYS A 57 -120.95 -42.63 23.47
C LYS A 57 -119.91 -42.88 22.38
N MET A 58 -120.27 -43.54 21.28
CA MET A 58 -119.38 -43.74 20.13
C MET A 58 -119.11 -42.45 19.35
N LEU A 59 -120.11 -41.57 19.20
CA LEU A 59 -119.94 -40.25 18.60
C LEU A 59 -119.01 -39.37 19.45
N LEU A 60 -119.22 -39.31 20.77
CA LEU A 60 -118.34 -38.59 21.70
C LEU A 60 -116.90 -39.13 21.67
N GLN A 61 -116.71 -40.44 21.50
CA GLN A 61 -115.36 -41.00 21.32
C GLN A 61 -114.73 -40.53 20.01
N LEU A 62 -115.47 -40.55 18.89
CA LEU A 62 -114.97 -40.07 17.59
C LEU A 62 -114.63 -38.56 17.62
N GLU A 63 -115.49 -37.74 18.24
CA GLU A 63 -115.23 -36.32 18.46
C GLU A 63 -113.96 -36.11 19.29
N GLN A 64 -113.78 -36.87 20.37
CA GLN A 64 -112.58 -36.81 21.22
C GLN A 64 -111.32 -37.23 20.46
N GLU A 65 -111.36 -38.29 19.66
CA GLU A 65 -110.24 -38.74 18.83
C GLU A 65 -109.87 -37.71 17.74
N CYS A 66 -110.87 -37.13 17.06
CA CYS A 66 -110.66 -36.02 16.12
C CYS A 66 -110.05 -34.80 16.82
N LEU A 67 -110.57 -34.43 17.99
CA LEU A 67 -110.11 -33.28 18.77
C LEU A 67 -108.67 -33.48 19.28
N ASP A 68 -108.27 -34.71 19.63
CA ASP A 68 -106.89 -35.03 20.00
C ASP A 68 -105.94 -35.09 18.78
N VAL A 69 -106.43 -35.46 17.59
CA VAL A 69 -105.68 -35.27 16.33
C VAL A 69 -105.47 -33.78 16.04
N TYR A 70 -106.50 -32.94 16.20
CA TYR A 70 -106.38 -31.49 16.02
C TYR A 70 -105.41 -30.87 17.04
N LYS A 71 -105.53 -31.19 18.34
CA LYS A 71 -104.56 -30.78 19.37
C LYS A 71 -103.14 -31.14 18.97
N ARG A 72 -102.88 -32.40 18.62
CA ARG A 72 -101.54 -32.89 18.24
C ARG A 72 -100.99 -32.13 17.02
N LYS A 73 -101.83 -31.81 16.03
CA LYS A 73 -101.43 -31.00 14.86
C LYS A 73 -101.16 -29.54 15.21
N VAL A 74 -101.96 -28.95 16.10
CA VAL A 74 -101.74 -27.59 16.62
C VAL A 74 -100.46 -27.52 17.46
N GLU A 75 -100.21 -28.50 18.34
CA GLU A 75 -98.97 -28.62 19.11
C GLU A 75 -97.75 -28.82 18.21
N GLN A 76 -97.85 -29.66 17.17
CA GLN A 76 -96.78 -29.86 16.19
C GLN A 76 -96.48 -28.56 15.43
N ALA A 77 -97.51 -27.82 15.00
CA ALA A 77 -97.36 -26.52 14.35
C ALA A 77 -96.81 -25.43 15.30
N ALA A 78 -97.24 -25.42 16.56
CA ALA A 78 -96.74 -24.51 17.59
C ALA A 78 -95.27 -24.77 17.92
N LYS A 79 -94.86 -26.05 18.01
CA LYS A 79 -93.46 -26.47 18.20
C LYS A 79 -92.61 -26.07 17.00
N SER A 80 -93.07 -26.33 15.77
CA SER A 80 -92.40 -25.88 14.55
C SER A 80 -92.24 -24.36 14.50
N ARG A 81 -93.28 -23.60 14.83
CA ARG A 81 -93.23 -22.13 14.94
C ARG A 81 -92.22 -21.66 16.00
N ALA A 82 -92.17 -22.30 17.17
CA ALA A 82 -91.20 -21.97 18.21
C ALA A 82 -89.75 -22.23 17.75
N GLN A 83 -89.50 -23.36 17.08
CA GLN A 83 -88.19 -23.69 16.49
C GLN A 83 -87.77 -22.68 15.42
N LEU A 84 -88.69 -22.27 14.53
CA LEU A 84 -88.42 -21.23 13.52
C LEU A 84 -88.14 -19.85 14.14
N LEU A 85 -88.84 -19.47 15.21
CA LEU A 85 -88.56 -18.23 15.95
C LEU A 85 -87.20 -18.27 16.66
N GLN A 86 -86.83 -19.42 17.24
CA GLN A 86 -85.53 -19.62 17.86
C GLN A 86 -84.42 -19.47 16.82
N ALA A 87 -84.50 -20.20 15.70
CA ALA A 87 -83.53 -20.12 14.60
C ALA A 87 -83.40 -18.69 14.03
N LEU A 88 -84.50 -17.93 13.96
CA LEU A 88 -84.48 -16.53 13.55
C LEU A 88 -83.75 -15.63 14.57
N SER A 89 -83.94 -15.88 15.86
CA SER A 89 -83.23 -15.17 16.94
C SER A 89 -81.74 -15.48 16.91
N ASP A 90 -81.38 -16.76 16.80
CA ASP A 90 -80.00 -17.23 16.76
C ASP A 90 -79.26 -16.67 15.53
N GLY A 91 -79.90 -16.72 14.35
CA GLY A 91 -79.35 -16.15 13.13
C GLY A 91 -79.15 -14.63 13.19
N LYS A 92 -80.07 -13.88 13.82
CA LYS A 92 -79.92 -12.43 14.03
C LYS A 92 -78.83 -12.10 15.05
N HIS A 93 -78.68 -12.91 16.09
CA HIS A 93 -77.61 -12.75 17.08
C HIS A 93 -76.24 -13.01 16.44
N GLU A 94 -76.09 -14.12 15.71
CA GLU A 94 -74.85 -14.46 15.02
C GLU A 94 -74.46 -13.41 13.97
N LEU A 95 -75.45 -12.86 13.25
CA LEU A 95 -75.20 -11.77 12.30
C LEU A 95 -74.68 -10.50 13.00
N SER A 96 -75.22 -10.18 14.18
CA SER A 96 -74.76 -9.04 14.99
C SER A 96 -73.35 -9.28 15.53
N ASN A 97 -73.03 -10.52 15.91
CA ASN A 97 -71.69 -10.92 16.37
C ASN A 97 -70.66 -10.82 15.24
N LEU A 98 -70.97 -11.35 14.04
CA LEU A 98 -70.10 -11.31 12.86
C LEU A 98 -69.85 -9.88 12.38
N LEU A 99 -70.89 -9.04 12.28
CA LEU A 99 -70.74 -7.62 11.96
C LEU A 99 -69.85 -6.89 12.98
N SER A 100 -70.03 -7.17 14.27
CA SER A 100 -69.21 -6.57 15.34
C SER A 100 -67.75 -7.00 15.24
N ALA A 101 -67.49 -8.30 15.03
CA ALA A 101 -66.13 -8.83 14.93
C ALA A 101 -65.39 -8.31 13.68
N LEU A 102 -66.07 -8.21 12.53
CA LEU A 102 -65.49 -7.65 11.29
C LEU A 102 -65.41 -6.11 11.30
N GLY A 103 -66.13 -5.44 12.21
CA GLY A 103 -66.24 -3.98 12.29
C GLY A 103 -67.13 -3.36 11.22
N GLU A 104 -67.99 -4.16 10.59
CA GLU A 104 -68.91 -3.71 9.56
C GLU A 104 -70.19 -3.12 10.18
N LYS A 105 -70.59 -1.93 9.71
CA LYS A 105 -71.72 -1.18 10.32
C LYS A 105 -73.09 -1.54 9.75
N SER A 106 -73.13 -2.19 8.59
CA SER A 106 -74.37 -2.60 7.92
C SER A 106 -74.06 -3.56 6.77
N SER A 107 -74.57 -4.78 6.82
CA SER A 107 -74.64 -5.69 5.67
C SER A 107 -75.62 -5.14 4.63
N ALA A 108 -75.13 -4.80 3.43
CA ALA A 108 -75.98 -4.32 2.35
C ALA A 108 -76.93 -5.45 1.87
N GLY A 109 -78.23 -5.31 2.15
CA GLY A 109 -79.27 -6.22 1.63
C GLY A 109 -80.23 -6.80 2.67
N ILE A 110 -79.98 -6.65 3.97
CA ILE A 110 -80.92 -7.16 4.99
C ILE A 110 -82.09 -6.17 5.16
N PRO A 111 -83.35 -6.61 5.01
CA PRO A 111 -84.49 -5.77 5.33
C PRO A 111 -84.60 -5.60 6.85
N GLU A 112 -84.36 -4.39 7.36
CA GLU A 112 -84.57 -4.03 8.77
C GLU A 112 -86.02 -4.25 9.26
N LYS A 113 -86.97 -4.38 8.33
CA LYS A 113 -88.39 -4.55 8.62
C LYS A 113 -88.81 -5.98 8.38
N THR A 114 -89.46 -6.56 9.39
CA THR A 114 -90.10 -7.89 9.40
C THR A 114 -91.29 -7.95 8.45
N LEU A 115 -91.02 -7.90 7.15
CA LEU A 115 -91.98 -8.11 6.08
C LEU A 115 -91.77 -9.52 5.53
N GLY A 116 -92.85 -10.31 5.48
CA GLY A 116 -92.82 -11.71 5.09
C GLY A 116 -92.90 -12.69 6.25
N THR A 117 -93.12 -13.96 5.91
CA THR A 117 -93.24 -15.09 6.85
C THR A 117 -91.93 -15.39 7.57
N ILE A 118 -91.97 -16.14 8.67
CA ILE A 118 -90.74 -16.51 9.42
C ILE A 118 -89.78 -17.31 8.52
N LYS A 119 -90.31 -18.13 7.59
CA LYS A 119 -89.50 -18.86 6.59
C LYS A 119 -88.83 -17.91 5.59
N GLU A 120 -89.54 -16.89 5.09
CA GLU A 120 -88.95 -15.86 4.21
C GLU A 120 -87.87 -15.04 4.91
N GLN A 121 -88.08 -14.66 6.17
CA GLN A 121 -87.08 -13.90 6.94
C GLN A 121 -85.81 -14.73 7.21
N LEU A 122 -85.94 -16.04 7.47
CA LEU A 122 -84.79 -16.95 7.58
C LEU A 122 -84.05 -17.08 6.22
N ALA A 123 -84.79 -17.29 5.13
CA ALA A 123 -84.22 -17.39 3.79
C ALA A 123 -83.50 -16.10 3.33
N ALA A 124 -83.97 -14.92 3.77
CA ALA A 124 -83.33 -13.64 3.50
C ALA A 124 -82.03 -13.41 4.31
N ILE A 125 -81.93 -13.96 5.52
CA ILE A 125 -80.76 -13.81 6.39
C ILE A 125 -79.64 -14.80 6.02
N ALA A 126 -79.97 -16.00 5.53
CA ALA A 126 -79.00 -17.06 5.26
C ALA A 126 -77.85 -16.66 4.31
N PRO A 127 -78.08 -16.01 3.14
CA PRO A 127 -76.99 -15.60 2.25
C PRO A 127 -76.05 -14.55 2.88
N ALA A 128 -76.60 -13.64 3.70
CA ALA A 128 -75.81 -12.63 4.39
C ALA A 128 -74.92 -13.26 5.48
N LEU A 129 -75.43 -14.24 6.22
CA LEU A 129 -74.62 -15.04 7.16
C LEU A 129 -73.53 -15.81 6.44
N GLU A 130 -73.83 -16.47 5.32
CA GLU A 130 -72.85 -17.24 4.54
C GLU A 130 -71.71 -16.34 4.01
N GLN A 131 -72.04 -15.16 3.50
CA GLN A 131 -71.06 -14.16 3.07
C GLN A 131 -70.17 -13.69 4.24
N LEU A 132 -70.75 -13.31 5.37
CA LEU A 132 -70.00 -12.86 6.55
C LEU A 132 -69.12 -13.97 7.13
N TRP A 133 -69.59 -15.22 7.11
CA TRP A 133 -68.78 -16.39 7.49
C TRP A 133 -67.57 -16.58 6.58
N LYS A 134 -67.77 -16.45 5.26
CA LYS A 134 -66.67 -16.53 4.29
C LYS A 134 -65.66 -15.40 4.48
N GLN A 135 -66.13 -14.17 4.67
CA GLN A 135 -65.26 -13.02 4.97
C GLN A 135 -64.49 -13.19 6.29
N LYS A 136 -65.12 -13.75 7.34
CA LYS A 136 -64.44 -14.13 8.58
C LYS A 136 -63.34 -15.17 8.31
N GLU A 137 -63.64 -16.23 7.56
CA GLU A 137 -62.70 -17.30 7.25
C GLU A 137 -61.48 -16.80 6.44
N GLU A 138 -61.72 -15.94 5.44
CA GLU A 138 -60.67 -15.25 4.67
C GLU A 138 -59.83 -14.31 5.55
N ARG A 139 -60.46 -13.50 6.41
CA ARG A 139 -59.76 -12.53 7.29
C ARG A 139 -58.93 -13.22 8.38
N VAL A 140 -59.44 -14.29 8.98
CA VAL A 140 -58.70 -15.12 9.96
C VAL A 140 -57.44 -15.69 9.31
N LYS A 141 -57.57 -16.22 8.09
CA LYS A 141 -56.43 -16.74 7.33
C LYS A 141 -55.40 -15.65 7.03
N GLU A 142 -55.84 -14.51 6.52
CA GLU A 142 -54.96 -13.38 6.18
C GLU A 142 -54.17 -12.88 7.41
N ILE A 143 -54.83 -12.71 8.57
CA ILE A 143 -54.14 -12.30 9.79
C ILE A 143 -53.17 -13.38 10.28
N SER A 144 -53.54 -14.66 10.21
CA SER A 144 -52.65 -15.78 10.55
C SER A 144 -51.40 -15.81 9.67
N ASP A 145 -51.56 -15.62 8.36
CA ASP A 145 -50.46 -15.60 7.40
C ASP A 145 -49.51 -14.40 7.63
N VAL A 146 -50.05 -13.22 7.97
CA VAL A 146 -49.25 -12.02 8.33
C VAL A 146 -48.56 -12.19 9.68
N GLN A 147 -49.24 -12.71 10.70
CA GLN A 147 -48.65 -12.98 12.02
C GLN A 147 -47.53 -14.02 11.95
N SER A 148 -47.68 -15.08 11.16
CA SER A 148 -46.63 -16.08 10.92
C SER A 148 -45.38 -15.45 10.29
N GLN A 149 -45.55 -14.55 9.31
CA GLN A 149 -44.44 -13.79 8.72
C GLN A 149 -43.75 -12.85 9.73
N ILE A 150 -44.52 -12.15 10.56
CA ILE A 150 -43.99 -11.31 11.65
C ILE A 150 -43.16 -12.17 12.62
N GLN A 151 -43.72 -13.28 13.11
CA GLN A 151 -43.02 -14.19 14.04
C GLN A 151 -41.72 -14.73 13.44
N LYS A 152 -41.74 -15.13 12.17
CA LYS A 152 -40.55 -15.58 11.44
C LYS A 152 -39.46 -14.50 11.40
N ILE A 153 -39.79 -13.28 10.97
CA ILE A 153 -38.80 -12.18 10.88
C ILE A 153 -38.28 -11.80 12.28
N CYS A 154 -39.15 -11.73 13.29
CA CYS A 154 -38.72 -11.52 14.67
C CYS A 154 -37.80 -12.64 15.18
N GLY A 155 -38.05 -13.90 14.81
CA GLY A 155 -37.20 -15.05 15.12
C GLY A 155 -35.83 -14.98 14.46
N GLU A 156 -35.77 -14.59 13.18
CA GLU A 156 -34.52 -14.33 12.43
C GLU A 156 -33.70 -13.19 13.07
N ILE A 157 -34.36 -12.09 13.46
CA ILE A 157 -33.74 -10.92 14.12
C ILE A 157 -33.24 -11.25 15.53
N ALA A 158 -34.00 -12.05 16.29
CA ALA A 158 -33.61 -12.47 17.64
C ALA A 158 -32.50 -13.53 17.64
N GLY A 159 -32.37 -14.32 16.56
CA GLY A 159 -31.53 -15.53 16.52
C GLY A 159 -32.21 -16.77 17.11
N ASN A 160 -33.51 -16.68 17.45
CA ASN A 160 -34.26 -17.68 18.22
C ASN A 160 -35.24 -18.48 17.35
N LEU A 161 -34.91 -18.74 16.08
CA LEU A 161 -35.77 -19.45 15.11
C LEU A 161 -36.38 -20.76 15.68
N ASN A 162 -35.58 -21.54 16.41
CA ASN A 162 -36.01 -22.82 17.01
C ASN A 162 -37.09 -22.70 18.10
N LEU A 163 -37.34 -21.49 18.64
CA LEU A 163 -38.42 -21.22 19.61
C LEU A 163 -39.69 -20.72 18.92
N SER A 164 -39.60 -20.23 17.67
CA SER A 164 -40.73 -19.69 16.91
C SER A 164 -41.72 -20.77 16.50
N GLU A 165 -41.24 -21.97 16.12
CA GLU A 165 -42.11 -23.09 15.74
C GLU A 165 -42.91 -23.65 16.93
N GLN A 166 -42.34 -23.58 18.15
CA GLN A 166 -43.04 -24.00 19.37
C GLN A 166 -44.01 -22.94 19.92
N ALA A 167 -43.84 -21.67 19.53
CA ALA A 167 -44.68 -20.55 19.96
C ALA A 167 -45.94 -20.32 19.08
N GLY A 168 -46.22 -21.23 18.13
CA GLY A 168 -47.33 -21.16 17.16
C GLY A 168 -48.75 -21.28 17.73
N MET A 169 -48.96 -20.92 19.00
CA MET A 169 -50.28 -20.89 19.63
C MET A 169 -50.45 -19.75 20.66
N LEU A 170 -49.80 -18.60 20.44
CA LEU A 170 -50.25 -17.36 21.10
C LEU A 170 -51.68 -17.06 20.62
N ALA A 171 -52.63 -17.18 21.55
CA ALA A 171 -54.05 -17.22 21.25
C ALA A 171 -54.50 -16.01 20.42
N PHE A 172 -54.87 -16.28 19.17
CA PHE A 172 -55.47 -15.30 18.28
C PHE A 172 -56.84 -14.89 18.83
N ASP A 173 -57.00 -13.59 19.07
CA ASP A 173 -58.27 -13.01 19.48
C ASP A 173 -59.24 -12.94 18.30
N GLU A 174 -60.01 -14.01 18.11
CA GLU A 174 -61.09 -14.12 17.11
C GLU A 174 -62.20 -13.08 17.25
N SER A 175 -62.26 -12.32 18.35
CA SER A 175 -63.34 -11.36 18.60
C SER A 175 -63.17 -10.01 17.87
N ASP A 176 -61.96 -9.67 17.44
CA ASP A 176 -61.67 -8.46 16.66
C ASP A 176 -60.86 -8.83 15.41
N LEU A 177 -61.59 -8.86 14.29
CA LEU A 177 -61.17 -9.12 12.91
C LEU A 177 -61.23 -7.84 12.06
N THR A 178 -61.20 -6.67 12.71
CA THR A 178 -61.43 -5.39 12.02
C THR A 178 -60.31 -5.06 11.03
N LEU A 179 -60.67 -4.41 9.91
CA LEU A 179 -59.70 -3.92 8.92
C LEU A 179 -58.56 -3.12 9.57
N LYS A 180 -58.87 -2.28 10.56
CA LYS A 180 -57.86 -1.49 11.30
C LYS A 180 -56.82 -2.33 12.05
N LYS A 181 -57.16 -3.56 12.48
CA LYS A 181 -56.23 -4.49 13.14
C LYS A 181 -55.34 -5.16 12.10
N LEU A 182 -55.93 -5.57 10.97
CA LEU A 182 -55.20 -6.10 9.82
C LEU A 182 -54.22 -5.06 9.23
N ASP A 183 -54.64 -3.81 9.08
CA ASP A 183 -53.79 -2.69 8.61
C ASP A 183 -52.58 -2.47 9.52
N LYS A 184 -52.76 -2.60 10.85
CA LYS A 184 -51.66 -2.52 11.84
C LYS A 184 -50.67 -3.68 11.68
N TYR A 185 -51.15 -4.91 11.50
CA TYR A 185 -50.26 -6.05 11.26
C TYR A 185 -49.51 -5.91 9.93
N HIS A 186 -50.16 -5.43 8.88
CA HIS A 186 -49.47 -5.12 7.61
C HIS A 186 -48.41 -4.02 7.77
N ALA A 187 -48.69 -2.94 8.51
CA ALA A 187 -47.72 -1.89 8.79
C ALA A 187 -46.52 -2.42 9.60
N GLN A 188 -46.77 -3.23 10.63
CA GLN A 188 -45.72 -3.88 11.43
C GLN A 188 -44.87 -4.84 10.57
N LEU A 189 -45.50 -5.62 9.69
CA LEU A 189 -44.80 -6.51 8.76
C LEU A 189 -43.91 -5.70 7.80
N GLN A 190 -44.41 -4.57 7.26
CA GLN A 190 -43.63 -3.71 6.38
C GLN A 190 -42.41 -3.07 7.10
N GLU A 191 -42.58 -2.64 8.34
CA GLU A 191 -41.50 -2.12 9.18
C GLU A 191 -40.42 -3.18 9.45
N LEU A 192 -40.83 -4.41 9.83
CA LEU A 192 -39.93 -5.54 10.05
C LEU A 192 -39.24 -6.02 8.76
N GLN A 193 -39.92 -6.00 7.62
CA GLN A 193 -39.31 -6.29 6.32
C GLN A 193 -38.23 -5.26 5.96
N LYS A 194 -38.47 -3.98 6.26
CA LYS A 194 -37.46 -2.93 6.10
C LYS A 194 -36.29 -3.14 7.06
N GLU A 195 -36.53 -3.37 8.35
CA GLU A 195 -35.47 -3.66 9.34
C GLU A 195 -34.62 -4.87 8.92
N LYS A 196 -35.24 -5.94 8.43
CA LYS A 196 -34.56 -7.11 7.86
C LYS A 196 -33.64 -6.72 6.69
N SER A 197 -34.10 -5.86 5.78
CA SER A 197 -33.29 -5.38 4.65
C SER A 197 -32.12 -4.51 5.12
N ASP A 198 -32.36 -3.57 6.02
CA ASP A 198 -31.34 -2.66 6.57
C ASP A 198 -30.27 -3.46 7.35
N ARG A 199 -30.67 -4.46 8.15
CA ARG A 199 -29.77 -5.39 8.85
C ARG A 199 -28.95 -6.24 7.89
N LEU A 200 -29.56 -6.80 6.85
CA LEU A 200 -28.84 -7.61 5.84
C LEU A 200 -27.78 -6.76 5.13
N HIS A 201 -28.11 -5.51 4.77
CA HIS A 201 -27.14 -4.58 4.21
C HIS A 201 -25.98 -4.30 5.18
N LYS A 202 -26.27 -4.08 6.47
CA LYS A 202 -25.25 -3.88 7.50
C LYS A 202 -24.35 -5.11 7.71
N VAL A 203 -24.89 -6.32 7.65
CA VAL A 203 -24.10 -7.56 7.68
C VAL A 203 -23.16 -7.63 6.48
N LEU A 204 -23.64 -7.32 5.27
CA LEU A 204 -22.80 -7.33 4.06
C LEU A 204 -21.70 -6.26 4.08
N GLU A 205 -22.00 -5.04 4.55
CA GLU A 205 -21.02 -3.97 4.74
C GLU A 205 -19.91 -4.39 5.72
N PHE A 206 -20.29 -4.98 6.86
CA PHE A 206 -19.31 -5.47 7.83
C PHE A 206 -18.52 -6.68 7.30
N VAL A 207 -19.13 -7.62 6.57
CA VAL A 207 -18.42 -8.75 5.95
C VAL A 207 -17.40 -8.25 4.91
N SER A 208 -17.75 -7.25 4.10
CA SER A 208 -16.79 -6.58 3.19
C SER A 208 -15.66 -5.92 3.98
N THR A 209 -15.97 -5.22 5.08
CA THR A 209 -14.97 -4.59 5.94
C THR A 209 -14.02 -5.63 6.56
N VAL A 210 -14.53 -6.79 6.98
CA VAL A 210 -13.71 -7.91 7.49
C VAL A 210 -12.84 -8.48 6.38
N HIS A 211 -13.36 -8.70 5.17
CA HIS A 211 -12.59 -9.14 4.01
C HIS A 211 -11.41 -8.22 3.73
N ASP A 212 -11.64 -6.91 3.65
CA ASP A 212 -10.62 -5.92 3.30
C ASP A 212 -9.56 -5.78 4.41
N LEU A 213 -9.96 -5.90 5.68
CA LEU A 213 -9.02 -5.94 6.81
C LEU A 213 -8.19 -7.23 6.82
N CYS A 214 -8.82 -8.40 6.64
CA CYS A 214 -8.13 -9.69 6.55
C CYS A 214 -7.13 -9.71 5.40
N ALA A 215 -7.49 -9.15 4.23
CA ALA A 215 -6.61 -9.04 3.07
C ALA A 215 -5.34 -8.25 3.40
N VAL A 216 -5.44 -7.07 4.05
CA VAL A 216 -4.26 -6.27 4.45
C VAL A 216 -3.44 -6.96 5.55
N LEU A 217 -4.10 -7.61 6.52
CA LEU A 217 -3.48 -8.31 7.65
C LEU A 217 -2.90 -9.68 7.31
N GLY A 218 -3.04 -10.16 6.06
CA GLY A 218 -2.62 -11.52 5.67
C GLY A 218 -3.36 -12.64 6.42
N MET A 219 -4.58 -12.39 6.89
CA MET A 219 -5.38 -13.35 7.66
C MET A 219 -6.38 -14.10 6.77
N ASP A 220 -6.69 -15.35 7.11
CA ASP A 220 -7.76 -16.07 6.43
C ASP A 220 -9.14 -15.45 6.75
N PHE A 221 -9.75 -14.87 5.71
CA PHE A 221 -11.10 -14.34 5.76
C PHE A 221 -12.11 -15.40 6.19
N PHE A 222 -12.03 -16.63 5.64
CA PHE A 222 -13.08 -17.64 5.83
C PHE A 222 -13.13 -18.15 7.27
N SER A 223 -11.98 -18.45 7.89
CA SER A 223 -11.88 -18.73 9.32
C SER A 223 -12.45 -17.58 10.15
N THR A 224 -12.09 -16.33 9.83
CA THR A 224 -12.53 -15.14 10.57
C THR A 224 -14.05 -14.93 10.53
N VAL A 225 -14.72 -15.07 9.37
CA VAL A 225 -16.19 -14.92 9.31
C VAL A 225 -16.96 -16.15 9.79
N THR A 226 -16.40 -17.36 9.69
CA THR A 226 -17.06 -18.58 10.20
C THR A 226 -17.05 -18.65 11.72
N GLU A 227 -16.01 -18.13 12.39
CA GLU A 227 -15.94 -17.99 13.85
C GLU A 227 -17.01 -17.00 14.38
N VAL A 228 -17.36 -15.96 13.59
CA VAL A 228 -18.49 -15.07 13.89
C VAL A 228 -19.83 -15.80 13.74
N HIS A 229 -20.09 -16.40 12.56
CA HIS A 229 -21.23 -17.28 12.33
C HIS A 229 -21.06 -18.10 11.03
N PRO A 230 -21.28 -19.44 11.02
CA PRO A 230 -21.04 -20.28 9.85
C PRO A 230 -21.77 -19.86 8.57
N SER A 231 -22.96 -19.27 8.70
CA SER A 231 -23.77 -18.79 7.56
C SER A 231 -23.17 -17.59 6.83
N LEU A 232 -22.10 -16.95 7.33
CA LEU A 232 -21.52 -15.77 6.70
C LEU A 232 -20.58 -16.13 5.54
N ASN A 233 -20.10 -17.37 5.49
CA ASN A 233 -19.33 -17.93 4.39
C ASN A 233 -20.12 -17.89 3.06
N ASP A 234 -19.44 -17.70 1.94
CA ASP A 234 -20.04 -17.52 0.61
C ASP A 234 -20.65 -18.79 0.00
N ALA A 235 -20.36 -19.96 0.60
CA ALA A 235 -21.15 -21.17 0.37
C ALA A 235 -22.63 -21.02 0.77
N THR A 236 -22.96 -20.02 1.61
CA THR A 236 -24.33 -19.71 2.04
C THR A 236 -24.88 -18.54 1.23
N GLY A 237 -25.99 -18.76 0.52
CA GLY A 237 -26.66 -17.72 -0.26
C GLY A 237 -27.06 -16.51 0.58
N VAL A 238 -27.03 -15.32 -0.03
CA VAL A 238 -27.19 -14.01 0.65
C VAL A 238 -28.41 -13.93 1.58
N GLN A 239 -29.55 -14.51 1.18
CA GLN A 239 -30.80 -14.51 1.96
C GLN A 239 -30.80 -15.46 3.16
N SER A 240 -29.79 -16.33 3.28
CA SER A 240 -29.58 -17.26 4.38
C SER A 240 -28.47 -16.81 5.34
N LYS A 241 -27.86 -15.64 5.12
CA LYS A 241 -26.89 -15.05 6.07
C LYS A 241 -27.65 -14.55 7.31
N SER A 242 -27.17 -14.91 8.50
CA SER A 242 -27.77 -14.50 9.78
C SER A 242 -27.76 -12.98 9.96
N ILE A 243 -28.92 -12.43 10.29
CA ILE A 243 -29.16 -11.00 10.60
C ILE A 243 -29.40 -10.75 12.10
N SER A 244 -29.09 -11.75 12.94
CA SER A 244 -29.43 -11.72 14.35
C SER A 244 -28.68 -10.62 15.12
N ASN A 245 -29.25 -10.18 16.24
CA ASN A 245 -28.59 -9.23 17.15
C ASN A 245 -27.20 -9.72 17.62
N ASP A 246 -27.04 -11.03 17.89
CA ASP A 246 -25.76 -11.61 18.30
C ASP A 246 -24.75 -11.61 17.14
N THR A 247 -25.17 -12.02 15.93
CA THR A 247 -24.30 -12.01 14.74
C THR A 247 -23.81 -10.60 14.42
N LEU A 248 -24.68 -9.59 14.42
CA LEU A 248 -24.29 -8.19 14.20
C LEU A 248 -23.35 -7.66 15.30
N SER A 249 -23.60 -8.02 16.57
CA SER A 249 -22.76 -7.63 17.71
C SER A 249 -21.36 -8.25 17.64
N ARG A 250 -21.26 -9.55 17.33
CA ARG A 250 -19.99 -10.25 17.11
C ARG A 250 -19.24 -9.65 15.93
N LEU A 251 -19.89 -9.49 14.79
CA LEU A 251 -19.26 -8.98 13.58
C LEU A 251 -18.73 -7.54 13.77
N ALA A 252 -19.47 -6.69 14.49
CA ALA A 252 -18.98 -5.36 14.87
C ALA A 252 -17.76 -5.41 15.82
N LYS A 253 -17.72 -6.35 16.78
CA LYS A 253 -16.53 -6.58 17.63
C LYS A 253 -15.34 -7.07 16.82
N THR A 254 -15.53 -7.99 15.87
CA THR A 254 -14.48 -8.48 14.97
C THR A 254 -13.92 -7.35 14.11
N VAL A 255 -14.77 -6.50 13.52
CA VAL A 255 -14.32 -5.31 12.76
C VAL A 255 -13.50 -4.37 13.65
N LEU A 256 -13.90 -4.13 14.90
CA LEU A 256 -13.14 -3.28 15.83
C LEU A 256 -11.78 -3.91 16.20
N ALA A 257 -11.75 -5.22 16.48
CA ALA A 257 -10.53 -5.95 16.81
C ALA A 257 -9.52 -5.93 15.65
N LEU A 258 -9.98 -6.21 14.41
CA LEU A 258 -9.14 -6.17 13.22
C LEU A 258 -8.63 -4.76 12.89
N LYS A 259 -9.42 -3.70 13.17
CA LYS A 259 -8.97 -2.30 13.01
C LYS A 259 -7.87 -1.93 14.01
N GLU A 260 -7.97 -2.39 15.26
CA GLU A 260 -6.94 -2.15 16.26
C GLU A 260 -5.69 -3.00 15.99
N ASP A 261 -5.82 -4.25 15.56
CA ASP A 261 -4.69 -5.09 15.09
C ASP A 261 -3.96 -4.43 13.90
N LYS A 262 -4.70 -3.94 12.89
CA LYS A 262 -4.13 -3.16 11.77
C LYS A 262 -3.29 -1.97 12.24
N LYS A 263 -3.81 -1.22 13.21
CA LYS A 263 -3.11 -0.07 13.79
C LYS A 263 -1.86 -0.48 14.59
N GLN A 264 -1.94 -1.54 15.39
CA GLN A 264 -0.81 -2.05 16.17
C GLN A 264 0.30 -2.59 15.28
N ARG A 265 -0.05 -3.40 14.26
CA ARG A 265 0.89 -3.90 13.27
C ARG A 265 1.55 -2.79 12.45
N LEU A 266 0.79 -1.78 12.02
CA LEU A 266 1.37 -0.62 11.33
C LEU A 266 2.35 0.14 12.23
N SER A 267 1.99 0.41 13.48
CA SER A 267 2.89 1.08 14.43
C SER A 267 4.19 0.29 14.64
N LYS A 268 4.10 -1.04 14.74
CA LYS A 268 5.26 -1.93 14.87
C LYS A 268 6.12 -1.92 13.60
N LEU A 269 5.49 -2.00 12.42
CA LEU A 269 6.20 -1.94 11.14
C LEU A 269 6.93 -0.59 10.94
N GLN A 270 6.32 0.52 11.37
CA GLN A 270 6.92 1.86 11.31
C GLN A 270 8.12 2.01 12.25
N GLU A 271 8.04 1.43 13.45
CA GLU A 271 9.16 1.36 14.39
C GLU A 271 10.33 0.55 13.80
N LEU A 272 10.05 -0.64 13.25
CA LEU A 272 11.05 -1.48 12.60
C LEU A 272 11.65 -0.82 11.35
N ALA A 273 10.84 -0.17 10.51
CA ALA A 273 11.32 0.60 9.36
C ALA A 273 12.29 1.72 9.78
N SER A 274 12.01 2.38 10.90
CA SER A 274 12.89 3.42 11.45
C SER A 274 14.22 2.81 11.93
N GLN A 275 14.17 1.72 12.69
CA GLN A 275 15.36 1.01 13.17
C GLN A 275 16.23 0.46 12.02
N LEU A 276 15.61 -0.08 10.96
CA LEU A 276 16.32 -0.51 9.75
C LEU A 276 17.05 0.66 9.08
N ILE A 277 16.38 1.80 8.88
CA ILE A 277 16.99 2.99 8.27
C ILE A 277 18.17 3.51 9.10
N ASP A 278 18.02 3.59 10.43
CA ASP A 278 19.08 4.04 11.33
C ASP A 278 20.29 3.07 11.30
N LEU A 279 20.04 1.76 11.32
CA LEU A 279 21.09 0.74 11.22
C LEU A 279 21.80 0.75 9.86
N TRP A 280 21.08 0.91 8.75
CA TRP A 280 21.67 1.01 7.41
C TRP A 280 22.49 2.28 7.23
N ASN A 281 22.04 3.41 7.78
CA ASN A 281 22.78 4.68 7.78
C ASN A 281 24.04 4.58 8.64
N LEU A 282 23.97 3.89 9.79
CA LEU A 282 25.11 3.69 10.69
C LEU A 282 26.17 2.73 10.12
N MET A 283 25.76 1.74 9.31
CA MET A 283 26.64 0.72 8.73
C MET A 283 27.05 0.99 7.27
N ASP A 284 26.72 2.16 6.73
CA ASP A 284 26.93 2.51 5.31
C ASP A 284 26.41 1.41 4.35
N THR A 285 25.26 0.79 4.67
CA THR A 285 24.69 -0.33 3.90
C THR A 285 24.35 0.12 2.47
N PRO A 286 24.73 -0.66 1.43
CA PRO A 286 24.49 -0.29 0.03
C PRO A 286 23.01 -0.33 -0.34
N GLU A 287 22.61 0.49 -1.31
CA GLU A 287 21.20 0.66 -1.72
C GLU A 287 20.56 -0.64 -2.23
N GLU A 288 21.34 -1.51 -2.88
CA GLU A 288 20.89 -2.82 -3.35
C GLU A 288 20.39 -3.70 -2.20
N GLU A 289 21.05 -3.67 -1.03
CA GLU A 289 20.62 -4.40 0.17
C GLU A 289 19.39 -3.74 0.82
N ARG A 290 19.31 -2.40 0.82
CA ARG A 290 18.15 -1.65 1.35
C ARG A 290 16.87 -1.95 0.55
N SER A 291 16.98 -2.01 -0.78
CA SER A 291 15.85 -2.19 -1.71
C SER A 291 15.03 -3.47 -1.46
N LEU A 292 15.64 -4.50 -0.86
CA LEU A 292 14.97 -5.74 -0.48
C LEU A 292 13.82 -5.50 0.53
N PHE A 293 13.90 -4.41 1.30
CA PHE A 293 12.95 -4.03 2.34
C PHE A 293 12.10 -2.80 1.97
N ASP A 294 12.04 -2.41 0.70
CA ASP A 294 11.18 -1.31 0.21
C ASP A 294 9.69 -1.47 0.59
N HIS A 295 9.23 -2.71 0.71
CA HIS A 295 7.87 -3.06 1.14
C HIS A 295 7.60 -2.73 2.62
N VAL A 296 8.64 -2.67 3.45
CA VAL A 296 8.59 -2.23 4.85
C VAL A 296 8.72 -0.71 4.92
N THR A 297 9.73 -0.15 4.28
CA THR A 297 10.09 1.27 4.39
C THR A 297 9.04 2.19 3.77
N CYS A 298 8.34 1.79 2.71
CA CYS A 298 7.30 2.62 2.08
C CYS A 298 6.10 2.92 3.02
N ASN A 299 5.92 2.13 4.08
CA ASN A 299 4.85 2.33 5.07
C ASN A 299 5.25 3.25 6.23
N ILE A 300 6.50 3.74 6.30
CA ILE A 300 7.04 4.52 7.44
C ILE A 300 6.25 5.80 7.75
N SER A 301 5.66 6.43 6.74
CA SER A 301 4.83 7.64 6.88
C SER A 301 3.35 7.42 6.51
N ALA A 302 2.94 6.18 6.24
CA ALA A 302 1.57 5.87 5.85
C ALA A 302 0.60 5.96 7.04
N SER A 303 -0.60 6.47 6.80
CA SER A 303 -1.70 6.41 7.76
C SER A 303 -2.44 5.07 7.73
N VAL A 304 -3.17 4.75 8.79
CA VAL A 304 -3.92 3.50 8.92
C VAL A 304 -4.92 3.28 7.77
N ASP A 305 -5.48 4.36 7.21
CA ASP A 305 -6.46 4.29 6.12
C ASP A 305 -5.81 4.15 4.72
N GLU A 306 -4.58 4.63 4.53
CA GLU A 306 -3.84 4.53 3.25
C GLU A 306 -3.29 3.13 2.99
N VAL A 307 -3.02 2.35 4.04
CA VAL A 307 -2.52 0.96 3.90
C VAL A 307 -3.65 0.03 3.47
N THR A 308 -3.91 -0.06 2.17
CA THR A 308 -4.94 -0.94 1.57
C THR A 308 -4.36 -2.10 0.74
N VAL A 309 -3.04 -2.21 0.64
CA VAL A 309 -2.37 -3.26 -0.15
C VAL A 309 -2.52 -4.61 0.57
N PRO A 310 -3.02 -5.67 -0.10
CA PRO A 310 -3.10 -7.00 0.49
C PRO A 310 -1.74 -7.51 0.96
N GLY A 311 -1.69 -8.12 2.15
CA GLY A 311 -0.49 -8.64 2.77
C GLY A 311 0.44 -7.60 3.41
N ALA A 312 0.22 -6.29 3.21
CA ALA A 312 1.16 -5.25 3.67
C ALA A 312 1.38 -5.20 5.20
N LEU A 313 0.49 -5.79 6.00
CA LEU A 313 0.60 -5.93 7.45
C LEU A 313 0.48 -7.40 7.90
N ALA A 314 0.89 -8.34 7.03
CA ALA A 314 0.99 -9.74 7.37
C ALA A 314 2.09 -10.00 8.42
N LEU A 315 1.89 -11.03 9.26
CA LEU A 315 2.79 -11.30 10.40
C LEU A 315 4.19 -11.75 9.96
N ASP A 316 4.27 -12.48 8.85
CA ASP A 316 5.52 -12.96 8.24
C ASP A 316 6.40 -11.81 7.72
N LEU A 317 5.82 -10.75 7.15
CA LEU A 317 6.57 -9.56 6.76
C LEU A 317 7.11 -8.77 7.97
N ILE A 318 6.31 -8.70 9.04
CA ILE A 318 6.74 -8.06 10.29
C ILE A 318 7.87 -8.87 10.95
N GLU A 319 7.71 -10.19 11.02
CA GLU A 319 8.74 -11.11 11.52
C GLU A 319 10.02 -11.03 10.67
N GLN A 320 9.92 -10.92 9.35
CA GLN A 320 11.07 -10.72 8.46
C GLN A 320 11.81 -9.41 8.77
N ALA A 321 11.08 -8.32 9.05
CA ALA A 321 11.68 -7.05 9.45
C ALA A 321 12.33 -7.12 10.86
N GLU A 322 11.71 -7.81 11.82
CA GLU A 322 12.29 -8.04 13.16
C GLU A 322 13.60 -8.85 13.08
N VAL A 323 13.60 -9.95 12.34
CA VAL A 323 14.79 -10.79 12.14
C VAL A 323 15.92 -10.04 11.45
N GLU A 324 15.60 -9.16 10.48
CA GLU A 324 16.62 -8.33 9.84
C GLU A 324 17.17 -7.27 10.79
N VAL A 325 16.34 -6.58 11.59
CA VAL A 325 16.82 -5.65 12.61
C VAL A 325 17.75 -6.35 13.60
N GLU A 326 17.38 -7.54 14.09
CA GLU A 326 18.22 -8.32 15.00
C GLU A 326 19.56 -8.71 14.33
N ARG A 327 19.51 -9.19 13.08
CA ARG A 327 20.70 -9.55 12.29
C ARG A 327 21.64 -8.35 12.09
N LEU A 328 21.08 -7.18 11.82
CA LEU A 328 21.83 -5.94 11.62
C LEU A 328 22.43 -5.42 12.94
N ASP A 329 21.72 -5.47 14.06
CA ASP A 329 22.26 -5.07 15.37
C ASP A 329 23.38 -6.03 15.84
N GLN A 330 23.27 -7.33 15.57
CA GLN A 330 24.36 -8.30 15.81
C GLN A 330 25.61 -7.99 14.97
N LEU A 331 25.46 -7.45 13.75
CA LEU A 331 26.59 -7.11 12.87
C LEU A 331 27.17 -5.71 13.11
N LYS A 332 26.38 -4.80 13.70
CA LYS A 332 26.67 -3.38 13.97
C LYS A 332 28.08 -3.12 14.47
N ALA A 333 28.50 -3.79 15.54
CA ALA A 333 29.83 -3.60 16.12
C ALA A 333 30.96 -3.99 15.15
N SER A 334 30.77 -5.06 14.36
CA SER A 334 31.77 -5.52 13.38
C SER A 334 31.91 -4.56 12.19
N ARG A 335 30.79 -4.05 11.66
CA ARG A 335 30.81 -3.03 10.59
C ARG A 335 31.31 -1.69 11.07
N MET A 336 30.92 -1.28 12.28
CA MET A 336 31.44 -0.07 12.92
C MET A 336 32.97 -0.05 12.97
N LYS A 337 33.59 -1.17 13.38
CA LYS A 337 35.05 -1.33 13.43
C LYS A 337 35.70 -1.19 12.05
N GLU A 338 35.10 -1.78 11.01
CA GLU A 338 35.60 -1.64 9.63
C GLU A 338 35.48 -0.19 9.11
N ILE A 339 34.35 0.45 9.33
CA ILE A 339 34.09 1.82 8.85
C ILE A 339 34.98 2.83 9.59
N ALA A 340 35.15 2.68 10.90
CA ALA A 340 36.09 3.48 11.69
C ALA A 340 37.53 3.32 11.19
N PHE A 341 37.96 2.11 10.81
CA PHE A 341 39.29 1.90 10.20
C PHE A 341 39.41 2.46 8.78
N LYS A 342 38.35 2.48 7.97
CA LYS A 342 38.37 3.17 6.65
C LYS A 342 38.54 4.69 6.83
N ARG A 343 37.78 5.30 7.74
CA ARG A 343 37.91 6.73 8.10
C ARG A 343 39.31 7.05 8.65
N GLN A 344 39.84 6.19 9.53
CA GLN A 344 41.20 6.32 10.05
C GLN A 344 42.28 6.19 8.94
N ALA A 345 42.08 5.30 7.96
CA ALA A 345 43.00 5.18 6.82
C ALA A 345 42.92 6.41 5.88
N GLU A 346 41.75 6.98 5.65
CA GLU A 346 41.60 8.26 4.93
C GLU A 346 42.34 9.39 5.67
N LEU A 347 42.20 9.46 6.99
CA LEU A 347 42.90 10.42 7.86
C LEU A 347 44.42 10.28 7.72
N GLU A 348 44.94 9.05 7.84
CA GLU A 348 46.36 8.72 7.63
C GLU A 348 46.85 9.13 6.23
N GLU A 349 46.07 8.87 5.18
CA GLU A 349 46.40 9.26 3.80
C GLU A 349 46.49 10.79 3.63
N ILE A 350 45.55 11.55 4.20
CA ILE A 350 45.54 13.01 4.14
C ILE A 350 46.78 13.59 4.84
N PHE A 351 47.15 13.04 6.01
CA PHE A 351 48.31 13.50 6.76
C PHE A 351 49.64 13.11 6.12
N ALA A 352 49.72 11.92 5.49
CA ALA A 352 50.88 11.53 4.68
C ALA A 352 51.09 12.49 3.49
N HIS A 353 50.02 12.83 2.74
CA HIS A 353 50.09 13.85 1.68
C HIS A 353 50.41 15.26 2.21
N ALA A 354 50.09 15.55 3.48
CA ALA A 354 50.43 16.79 4.14
C ALA A 354 51.85 16.80 4.74
N HIS A 355 52.61 15.69 4.68
CA HIS A 355 53.90 15.52 5.36
C HIS A 355 53.83 15.79 6.88
N ILE A 356 52.78 15.28 7.53
CA ILE A 356 52.57 15.32 8.97
C ILE A 356 52.76 13.90 9.52
N GLU A 357 53.64 13.75 10.50
CA GLU A 357 53.94 12.47 11.15
C GLU A 357 52.88 12.12 12.20
N ILE A 358 52.40 10.87 12.16
CA ILE A 358 51.37 10.32 13.06
C ILE A 358 51.75 8.87 13.39
N ASP A 359 51.37 8.42 14.58
CA ASP A 359 51.41 7.01 14.98
C ASP A 359 50.09 6.32 14.58
N PRO A 360 50.07 5.53 13.48
CA PRO A 360 48.86 4.84 13.04
C PRO A 360 48.51 3.65 13.95
N GLU A 361 49.49 3.05 14.65
CA GLU A 361 49.25 1.90 15.51
C GLU A 361 48.51 2.36 16.78
N ALA A 362 49.01 3.40 17.45
CA ALA A 362 48.35 3.99 18.61
C ALA A 362 46.94 4.54 18.29
N ALA A 363 46.74 5.13 17.10
CA ALA A 363 45.43 5.61 16.67
C ALA A 363 44.43 4.45 16.48
N ARG A 364 44.85 3.35 15.86
CA ARG A 364 44.02 2.16 15.64
C ARG A 364 43.75 1.40 16.94
N GLU A 365 44.71 1.30 17.85
CA GLU A 365 44.51 0.75 19.20
C GLU A 365 43.50 1.58 19.99
N LYS A 366 43.57 2.92 19.93
CA LYS A 366 42.60 3.81 20.59
C LYS A 366 41.17 3.58 20.06
N ILE A 367 40.98 3.48 18.73
CA ILE A 367 39.69 3.16 18.12
C ILE A 367 39.18 1.79 18.61
N MET A 368 40.06 0.78 18.61
CA MET A 368 39.71 -0.56 19.05
C MET A 368 39.28 -0.60 20.52
N ALA A 369 40.02 0.06 21.40
CA ALA A 369 39.69 0.16 22.82
C ALA A 369 38.36 0.89 23.07
N MET A 370 38.05 1.96 22.31
CA MET A 370 36.77 2.65 22.43
C MET A 370 35.60 1.74 22.04
N ILE A 371 35.70 1.02 20.92
CA ILE A 371 34.66 0.08 20.45
C ILE A 371 34.49 -1.11 21.42
N ASP A 372 35.60 -1.79 21.76
CA ASP A 372 35.56 -3.00 22.58
C ASP A 372 35.16 -2.70 24.05
N SER A 373 35.30 -1.44 24.52
CA SER A 373 34.82 -1.00 25.84
C SER A 373 33.32 -0.76 25.94
N GLY A 374 32.61 -0.60 24.81
CA GLY A 374 31.17 -0.28 24.77
C GLY A 374 30.78 1.08 25.36
N ASN A 375 31.73 1.93 25.74
CA ASN A 375 31.49 3.20 26.44
C ASN A 375 31.13 4.39 25.53
N VAL A 376 31.19 4.23 24.21
CA VAL A 376 30.96 5.30 23.22
C VAL A 376 29.87 4.87 22.26
N GLU A 377 28.91 5.75 21.98
CA GLU A 377 27.89 5.47 20.99
C GLU A 377 28.52 5.38 19.58
N PRO A 378 28.25 4.32 18.79
CA PRO A 378 28.87 4.15 17.48
C PRO A 378 28.75 5.35 16.54
N ALA A 379 27.61 6.07 16.57
CA ALA A 379 27.39 7.27 15.77
C ALA A 379 28.30 8.44 16.19
N GLU A 380 28.53 8.63 17.49
CA GLU A 380 29.43 9.67 18.02
C GLU A 380 30.88 9.41 17.62
N LEU A 381 31.32 8.15 17.66
CA LEU A 381 32.67 7.76 17.24
C LEU A 381 32.93 8.07 15.76
N LEU A 382 31.99 7.75 14.87
CA LEU A 382 32.14 8.07 13.45
C LEU A 382 32.10 9.59 13.21
N ALA A 383 31.24 10.32 13.92
CA ALA A 383 31.18 11.77 13.83
C ALA A 383 32.48 12.45 14.31
N ASP A 384 33.14 11.95 15.35
CA ASP A 384 34.45 12.47 15.77
C ASP A 384 35.52 12.19 14.70
N LEU A 385 35.56 10.99 14.12
CA LEU A 385 36.47 10.66 13.02
C LEU A 385 36.24 11.54 11.78
N ASP A 386 34.99 11.79 11.39
CA ASP A 386 34.65 12.71 10.29
C ASP A 386 35.09 14.15 10.59
N ASN A 387 34.95 14.60 11.84
CA ASN A 387 35.45 15.91 12.29
C ASN A 387 37.00 15.96 12.27
N GLN A 388 37.69 14.87 12.59
CA GLN A 388 39.15 14.78 12.47
C GLN A 388 39.59 14.83 10.99
N ILE A 389 38.90 14.11 10.10
CA ILE A 389 39.13 14.14 8.65
C ILE A 389 38.92 15.55 8.10
N ALA A 390 37.86 16.25 8.52
CA ALA A 390 37.59 17.63 8.10
C ALA A 390 38.74 18.59 8.50
N LYS A 391 39.22 18.49 9.74
CA LYS A 391 40.38 19.25 10.24
C LYS A 391 41.66 18.90 9.48
N ALA A 392 41.91 17.63 9.19
CA ALA A 392 43.08 17.19 8.41
C ALA A 392 43.04 17.72 6.97
N LYS A 393 41.86 17.78 6.34
CA LYS A 393 41.66 18.39 5.01
C LYS A 393 41.95 19.89 5.03
N GLU A 394 41.47 20.61 6.04
CA GLU A 394 41.80 22.03 6.24
C GLU A 394 43.32 22.25 6.45
N GLU A 395 43.95 21.40 7.27
CA GLU A 395 45.39 21.45 7.55
C GLU A 395 46.21 21.22 6.28
N SER A 396 45.89 20.17 5.52
CA SER A 396 46.50 19.82 4.23
C SER A 396 46.37 20.97 3.22
N LEU A 397 45.18 21.58 3.12
CA LEU A 397 44.97 22.76 2.27
C LEU A 397 45.82 23.97 2.69
N SER A 398 46.00 24.19 4.00
CA SER A 398 46.84 25.28 4.50
C SER A 398 48.33 25.08 4.17
N ARG A 399 48.81 23.83 4.23
CA ARG A 399 50.21 23.46 3.99
C ARG A 399 50.53 23.37 2.50
N LYS A 400 49.52 23.13 1.65
CA LYS A 400 49.64 22.92 0.20
C LYS A 400 50.55 23.92 -0.51
N GLU A 401 50.42 25.23 -0.27
CA GLU A 401 51.22 26.23 -0.99
C GLU A 401 52.73 26.19 -0.62
N ILE A 402 53.04 25.70 0.58
CA ILE A 402 54.42 25.47 1.03
C ILE A 402 54.91 24.15 0.43
N LEU A 403 54.13 23.06 0.51
CA LEU A 403 54.49 21.75 -0.05
C LEU A 403 54.71 21.80 -1.57
N ASP A 404 53.83 22.48 -2.32
CA ASP A 404 53.97 22.78 -3.75
C ASP A 404 55.32 23.45 -4.09
N LYS A 405 55.95 24.16 -3.14
CA LYS A 405 57.27 24.77 -3.30
C LYS A 405 58.40 23.89 -2.80
N VAL A 406 58.18 23.12 -1.73
CA VAL A 406 59.14 22.10 -1.26
C VAL A 406 59.39 21.10 -2.40
N GLU A 407 58.36 20.59 -3.05
CA GLU A 407 58.47 19.73 -4.24
C GLU A 407 59.33 20.38 -5.34
N LYS A 408 59.00 21.62 -5.73
CA LYS A 408 59.75 22.38 -6.75
C LYS A 408 61.21 22.63 -6.35
N TRP A 409 61.49 22.76 -5.05
CA TRP A 409 62.83 22.94 -4.51
C TRP A 409 63.61 21.62 -4.52
N MET A 410 63.02 20.53 -4.06
CA MET A 410 63.61 19.18 -4.11
C MET A 410 63.95 18.79 -5.55
N SER A 411 63.04 18.92 -6.51
CA SER A 411 63.33 18.65 -7.94
C SER A 411 64.42 19.56 -8.52
N ALA A 412 64.56 20.79 -8.02
CA ALA A 412 65.65 21.68 -8.42
C ALA A 412 67.00 21.25 -7.82
N CYS A 413 67.01 20.74 -6.58
CA CYS A 413 68.19 20.15 -5.93
C CYS A 413 68.60 18.81 -6.57
N GLU A 414 67.65 17.99 -7.04
CA GLU A 414 67.92 16.78 -7.82
C GLU A 414 68.59 17.11 -9.16
N GLU A 415 68.09 18.10 -9.90
CA GLU A 415 68.73 18.59 -11.13
C GLU A 415 70.08 19.30 -10.85
N GLU A 416 70.29 19.88 -9.65
CA GLU A 416 71.59 20.36 -9.20
C GLU A 416 72.59 19.20 -9.05
N SER A 417 72.21 18.14 -8.30
CA SER A 417 73.06 16.96 -8.11
C SER A 417 73.37 16.27 -9.44
N TRP A 418 72.35 16.06 -10.29
CA TRP A 418 72.55 15.47 -11.62
C TRP A 418 73.50 16.30 -12.49
N LEU A 419 73.41 17.63 -12.42
CA LEU A 419 74.31 18.53 -13.13
C LEU A 419 75.74 18.48 -12.55
N GLU A 420 75.91 18.32 -11.23
CA GLU A 420 77.22 18.17 -10.60
C GLU A 420 77.91 16.86 -11.06
N ASP A 421 77.18 15.75 -11.08
CA ASP A 421 77.71 14.47 -11.59
C ASP A 421 78.00 14.52 -13.09
N TYR A 422 77.11 15.12 -13.90
CA TYR A 422 77.38 15.35 -15.33
C TYR A 422 78.59 16.27 -15.57
N ASN A 423 78.91 17.18 -14.64
CA ASN A 423 80.11 18.01 -14.73
C ASN A 423 81.39 17.28 -14.32
N ARG A 424 81.29 16.19 -13.52
CA ARG A 424 82.39 15.32 -13.08
C ARG A 424 82.74 14.22 -14.09
N ASP A 425 81.83 13.86 -15.00
CA ASP A 425 82.08 12.84 -16.04
C ASP A 425 83.06 13.35 -17.12
N ASP A 426 84.28 12.79 -17.15
CA ASP A 426 85.28 13.06 -18.19
C ASP A 426 84.81 12.62 -19.59
N ASN A 427 83.89 11.65 -19.69
CA ASN A 427 83.36 11.15 -20.97
C ASN A 427 82.18 11.98 -21.53
N ARG A 428 81.75 13.05 -20.84
CA ARG A 428 80.56 13.87 -21.16
C ARG A 428 80.51 14.47 -22.58
N TYR A 429 81.67 14.57 -23.24
CA TYR A 429 81.83 15.10 -24.61
C TYR A 429 82.14 14.03 -25.66
N ASN A 430 82.21 12.74 -25.30
CA ASN A 430 82.34 11.67 -26.29
C ASN A 430 81.16 11.71 -27.27
N ALA A 431 81.43 11.40 -28.55
CA ALA A 431 80.49 11.51 -29.66
C ALA A 431 79.39 10.42 -29.68
N SER A 432 78.92 10.02 -28.49
CA SER A 432 77.82 9.10 -28.24
C SER A 432 76.50 9.69 -28.74
N ARG A 433 75.63 8.82 -29.25
CA ARG A 433 74.28 9.17 -29.76
C ARG A 433 73.36 9.61 -28.61
N GLY A 434 73.52 10.86 -28.17
CA GLY A 434 72.79 11.45 -27.04
C GLY A 434 73.44 12.70 -26.43
N ALA A 435 74.73 12.95 -26.67
CA ALA A 435 75.48 14.03 -26.01
C ALA A 435 74.82 15.43 -26.13
N HIS A 436 74.26 15.78 -27.30
CA HIS A 436 73.54 17.05 -27.50
C HIS A 436 72.25 17.17 -26.66
N LEU A 437 71.56 16.05 -26.38
CA LEU A 437 70.36 16.07 -25.53
C LEU A 437 70.76 16.26 -24.05
N ASN A 438 71.83 15.60 -23.61
CA ASN A 438 72.37 15.77 -22.25
C ASN A 438 72.91 17.18 -22.03
N LEU A 439 73.60 17.76 -23.03
CA LEU A 439 74.03 19.17 -22.99
C LEU A 439 72.84 20.13 -22.86
N LYS A 440 71.75 19.89 -23.61
CA LYS A 440 70.52 20.67 -23.52
C LYS A 440 69.79 20.49 -22.17
N ARG A 441 69.88 19.32 -21.52
CA ARG A 441 69.43 19.14 -20.13
C ARG A 441 70.33 19.91 -19.17
N ALA A 442 71.65 19.82 -19.31
CA ALA A 442 72.60 20.55 -18.46
C ALA A 442 72.45 22.08 -18.54
N GLU A 443 72.13 22.64 -19.70
CA GLU A 443 71.79 24.07 -19.84
C GLU A 443 70.48 24.44 -19.12
N ARG A 444 69.45 23.59 -19.20
CA ARG A 444 68.20 23.76 -18.45
C ARG A 444 68.41 23.64 -16.93
N ALA A 445 69.18 22.65 -16.50
CA ALA A 445 69.56 22.44 -15.11
C ALA A 445 70.34 23.65 -14.56
N ARG A 446 71.30 24.20 -15.30
CA ARG A 446 72.00 25.45 -14.91
C ARG A 446 71.04 26.63 -14.67
N ILE A 447 70.03 26.79 -15.53
CA ILE A 447 69.01 27.84 -15.37
C ILE A 447 68.16 27.59 -14.12
N LEU A 448 67.87 26.33 -13.78
CA LEU A 448 67.12 25.94 -12.59
C LEU A 448 67.94 26.12 -11.31
N VAL A 449 69.19 25.67 -11.30
CA VAL A 449 70.18 25.81 -10.20
C VAL A 449 70.40 27.27 -9.81
N ASN A 450 70.48 28.17 -10.80
CA ASN A 450 70.59 29.61 -10.59
C ASN A 450 69.33 30.23 -9.96
N LYS A 451 68.17 29.55 -10.01
CA LYS A 451 66.91 29.99 -9.37
C LYS A 451 66.71 29.41 -7.97
N ILE A 452 67.47 28.39 -7.57
CA ILE A 452 67.31 27.77 -6.24
C ILE A 452 67.42 28.77 -5.09
N PRO A 453 68.38 29.74 -5.05
CA PRO A 453 68.45 30.69 -3.93
C PRO A 453 67.15 31.48 -3.76
N ALA A 454 66.62 32.05 -4.85
CA ALA A 454 65.36 32.78 -4.82
C ALA A 454 64.16 31.90 -4.46
N LEU A 455 64.21 30.59 -4.79
CA LEU A 455 63.18 29.63 -4.40
C LEU A 455 63.26 29.31 -2.89
N VAL A 456 64.46 29.15 -2.32
CA VAL A 456 64.70 28.98 -0.88
C VAL A 456 64.25 30.23 -0.11
N ASP A 457 64.66 31.44 -0.52
CA ASP A 457 64.21 32.70 0.09
C ASP A 457 62.68 32.80 0.11
N THR A 458 62.05 32.45 -1.03
CA THR A 458 60.60 32.48 -1.22
C THR A 458 59.88 31.35 -0.46
N LEU A 459 60.59 30.29 -0.07
CA LEU A 459 60.08 29.21 0.77
C LEU A 459 60.17 29.61 2.24
N VAL A 460 61.37 29.99 2.73
CA VAL A 460 61.61 30.52 4.08
C VAL A 460 60.62 31.64 4.44
N ALA A 461 60.39 32.60 3.53
CA ALA A 461 59.45 33.69 3.75
C ALA A 461 57.99 33.23 3.94
N LYS A 462 57.54 32.18 3.23
CA LYS A 462 56.19 31.64 3.39
C LYS A 462 56.06 30.71 4.59
N THR A 463 57.08 29.89 4.86
CA THR A 463 57.12 29.06 6.05
C THR A 463 57.04 29.92 7.31
N ARG A 464 57.86 30.98 7.43
CA ARG A 464 57.79 31.91 8.56
C ARG A 464 56.43 32.59 8.70
N ALA A 465 55.83 33.05 7.60
CA ALA A 465 54.50 33.67 7.64
C ALA A 465 53.40 32.70 8.12
N TRP A 466 53.49 31.43 7.73
CA TRP A 466 52.57 30.37 8.19
C TRP A 466 52.80 30.01 9.67
N GLU A 467 54.06 29.94 10.12
CA GLU A 467 54.42 29.69 11.52
C GLU A 467 53.99 30.85 12.44
N GLU A 468 54.10 32.09 11.98
CA GLU A 468 53.69 33.30 12.72
C GLU A 468 52.17 33.41 12.85
N ASP A 469 51.41 33.09 11.79
CA ASP A 469 49.94 33.08 11.80
C ASP A 469 49.36 32.00 12.72
N ARG A 470 50.03 30.84 12.81
CA ARG A 470 49.52 29.64 13.50
C ARG A 470 50.17 29.34 14.86
N GLY A 471 51.29 29.97 15.18
CA GLY A 471 52.01 29.79 16.44
C GLY A 471 52.67 28.41 16.62
N VAL A 472 52.83 27.64 15.55
CA VAL A 472 53.43 26.30 15.53
C VAL A 472 54.48 26.18 14.43
N SER A 473 55.54 25.40 14.67
CA SER A 473 56.60 25.18 13.68
C SER A 473 56.12 24.29 12.52
N PHE A 474 56.46 24.64 11.29
CA PHE A 474 56.18 23.82 10.11
C PHE A 474 57.18 22.67 10.05
N THR A 475 56.76 21.47 10.43
CA THR A 475 57.51 20.23 10.16
C THR A 475 57.19 19.69 8.78
N TYR A 476 58.12 18.92 8.23
CA TYR A 476 57.99 18.10 7.03
C TYR A 476 58.60 16.74 7.40
N ASP A 477 57.80 15.68 7.39
CA ASP A 477 58.21 14.32 7.82
C ASP A 477 58.95 14.33 9.17
N GLY A 478 58.35 15.01 10.16
CA GLY A 478 58.90 15.17 11.52
C GLY A 478 59.95 16.28 11.70
N VAL A 479 60.61 16.75 10.63
CA VAL A 479 61.73 17.70 10.71
C VAL A 479 61.28 19.15 10.44
N PRO A 480 61.66 20.15 11.25
CA PRO A 480 61.34 21.55 10.96
C PRO A 480 61.87 22.03 9.60
N LEU A 481 61.00 22.50 8.72
CA LEU A 481 61.34 22.85 7.34
C LEU A 481 62.37 23.99 7.26
N LEU A 482 62.32 24.97 8.17
CA LEU A 482 63.36 26.01 8.24
C LEU A 482 64.75 25.44 8.53
N ALA A 483 64.86 24.44 9.41
CA ALA A 483 66.13 23.80 9.74
C ALA A 483 66.71 23.04 8.52
N MET A 484 65.86 22.35 7.74
CA MET A 484 66.29 21.69 6.50
C MET A 484 66.81 22.69 5.45
N LEU A 485 66.20 23.88 5.38
CA LEU A 485 66.60 24.93 4.44
C LEU A 485 67.90 25.62 4.88
N ASP A 486 68.08 25.84 6.18
CA ASP A 486 69.33 26.36 6.75
C ASP A 486 70.49 25.35 6.56
N GLU A 487 70.25 24.06 6.77
CA GLU A 487 71.24 23.00 6.50
C GLU A 487 71.61 22.92 5.01
N TYR A 488 70.62 22.97 4.11
CA TYR A 488 70.89 23.04 2.67
C TYR A 488 71.68 24.29 2.28
N ALA A 489 71.39 25.46 2.87
CA ALA A 489 72.12 26.70 2.60
C ALA A 489 73.60 26.58 3.03
N MET A 490 73.86 26.00 4.21
CA MET A 490 75.21 25.71 4.69
C MET A 490 75.96 24.73 3.78
N LEU A 491 75.33 23.61 3.40
CA LEU A 491 75.92 22.60 2.51
C LEU A 491 76.18 23.17 1.10
N ARG A 492 75.33 24.08 0.61
CA ARG A 492 75.56 24.78 -0.65
C ARG A 492 76.76 25.72 -0.55
N GLN A 493 76.87 26.49 0.52
CA GLN A 493 78.03 27.36 0.75
C GLN A 493 79.32 26.55 0.82
N GLU A 494 79.33 25.41 1.53
CA GLU A 494 80.50 24.53 1.59
C GLU A 494 80.90 24.00 0.20
N ARG A 495 79.94 23.54 -0.62
CA ARG A 495 80.20 23.14 -2.02
C ARG A 495 80.73 24.30 -2.87
N GLU A 496 80.28 25.54 -2.67
CA GLU A 496 80.79 26.72 -3.38
C GLU A 496 82.20 27.11 -2.91
N GLU A 497 82.49 26.98 -1.61
CA GLU A 497 83.83 27.15 -1.05
C GLU A 497 84.80 26.06 -1.51
N GLU A 498 84.39 24.80 -1.59
CA GLU A 498 85.21 23.72 -2.13
C GLU A 498 85.52 23.95 -3.62
N LYS A 499 84.52 24.35 -4.42
CA LYS A 499 84.73 24.80 -5.81
C LYS A 499 85.66 26.01 -5.91
N ARG A 500 85.74 26.86 -4.90
CA ARG A 500 86.71 27.96 -4.82
C ARG A 500 88.11 27.45 -4.45
N ARG A 501 88.23 26.63 -3.40
CA ARG A 501 89.49 26.00 -2.95
C ARG A 501 90.14 25.18 -4.07
N THR A 502 89.37 24.36 -4.79
CA THR A 502 89.86 23.58 -5.93
C THR A 502 90.28 24.44 -7.12
N ARG A 503 89.56 25.54 -7.42
CA ARG A 503 90.00 26.53 -8.43
C ARG A 503 91.30 27.21 -8.02
N ASP A 504 91.45 27.58 -6.75
CA ASP A 504 92.64 28.26 -6.25
C ASP A 504 93.85 27.31 -6.14
N GLN A 505 93.61 26.04 -5.78
CA GLN A 505 94.62 24.96 -5.84
C GLN A 505 95.03 24.63 -7.27
N LYS A 506 94.09 24.64 -8.23
CA LYS A 506 94.40 24.51 -9.66
C LYS A 506 95.23 25.69 -10.17
N LYS A 507 94.89 26.93 -9.81
CA LYS A 507 95.73 28.10 -10.11
C LYS A 507 97.14 27.97 -9.52
N TYR A 508 97.27 27.40 -8.32
CA TYR A 508 98.57 27.18 -7.68
C TYR A 508 99.39 26.09 -8.39
N GLN A 509 98.75 25.01 -8.85
CA GLN A 509 99.38 24.00 -9.71
C GLN A 509 99.78 24.59 -11.07
N ASP A 510 98.91 25.35 -11.72
CA ASP A 510 99.18 26.04 -12.99
C ASP A 510 100.33 27.07 -12.82
N GLN A 511 100.41 27.75 -11.68
CA GLN A 511 101.52 28.64 -11.32
C GLN A 511 102.84 27.87 -11.13
N GLN A 512 102.86 26.75 -10.41
CA GLN A 512 104.08 25.93 -10.30
C GLN A 512 104.53 25.34 -11.64
N HIS A 513 103.59 24.95 -12.51
CA HIS A 513 103.92 24.52 -13.88
C HIS A 513 104.54 25.67 -14.69
N THR A 514 104.00 26.88 -14.54
CA THR A 514 104.53 28.11 -15.16
C THR A 514 105.92 28.49 -14.61
N GLU A 515 106.17 28.31 -13.31
CA GLU A 515 107.48 28.56 -12.70
C GLU A 515 108.52 27.50 -13.10
N GLN A 516 108.15 26.22 -13.24
CA GLN A 516 109.02 25.19 -13.81
C GLN A 516 109.36 25.47 -15.29
N GLU A 517 108.40 25.95 -16.08
CA GLU A 517 108.66 26.40 -17.46
C GLU A 517 109.52 27.67 -17.51
N ALA A 518 109.43 28.58 -16.53
CA ALA A 518 110.25 29.79 -16.45
C ALA A 518 111.73 29.52 -16.08
N ILE A 519 112.04 28.38 -15.46
CA ILE A 519 113.41 27.98 -15.10
C ILE A 519 114.20 27.42 -16.30
N PHE A 520 113.52 26.96 -17.37
CA PHE A 520 114.15 26.48 -18.61
C PHE A 520 114.05 27.49 -19.76
N GLY A 521 115.04 28.38 -19.86
CA GLY A 521 115.04 29.49 -20.81
C GLY A 521 115.19 29.14 -22.31
N SER A 522 114.18 29.52 -23.10
CA SER A 522 114.22 30.07 -24.49
C SER A 522 114.92 29.31 -25.65
N LYS A 523 114.09 28.69 -26.51
CA LYS A 523 113.95 28.79 -28.00
C LYS A 523 115.18 28.86 -28.94
N PRO A 524 115.05 28.29 -30.16
CA PRO A 524 114.84 29.17 -31.33
C PRO A 524 113.77 28.68 -32.35
N SER A 525 113.37 29.56 -33.29
CA SER A 525 112.44 29.30 -34.40
C SER A 525 113.14 29.14 -35.76
N PRO A 526 112.45 28.66 -36.81
CA PRO A 526 112.84 28.93 -38.19
C PRO A 526 111.74 29.53 -39.11
N ALA A 527 112.04 30.72 -39.64
CA ALA A 527 111.83 31.22 -41.03
C ALA A 527 110.43 31.29 -41.72
N ARG A 528 110.42 32.02 -42.85
CA ARG A 528 109.29 32.68 -43.55
C ARG A 528 109.34 32.40 -45.08
N PRO A 529 108.31 32.75 -45.88
CA PRO A 529 108.42 33.90 -46.80
C PRO A 529 107.13 34.77 -46.91
N VAL A 530 107.14 36.12 -46.83
CA VAL A 530 107.38 37.15 -47.89
C VAL A 530 106.36 37.10 -49.05
N GLY A 531 105.59 38.13 -49.44
CA GLY A 531 105.51 39.60 -49.17
C GLY A 531 104.15 40.16 -49.64
N THR A 532 103.87 41.46 -49.94
CA THR A 532 104.67 42.70 -50.09
C THR A 532 103.82 43.98 -49.89
N LYS A 533 104.38 45.04 -49.24
CA LYS A 533 104.28 46.52 -49.44
C LYS A 533 102.89 47.20 -49.73
N LYS A 534 102.49 48.41 -49.29
CA LYS A 534 103.10 49.69 -48.80
C LYS A 534 102.15 50.32 -47.74
N VAL A 535 102.52 50.95 -46.61
CA VAL A 535 103.37 52.13 -46.29
C VAL A 535 102.63 53.50 -46.32
N VAL A 536 102.68 54.20 -45.17
CA VAL A 536 102.42 55.64 -44.88
C VAL A 536 100.97 56.15 -44.81
N GLY A 537 100.60 56.69 -43.64
CA GLY A 537 99.59 57.74 -43.47
C GLY A 537 100.28 59.09 -43.19
N PRO A 538 99.55 60.23 -43.21
CA PRO A 538 99.26 60.83 -41.90
C PRO A 538 97.94 61.65 -41.79
N ARG A 539 97.53 61.84 -40.51
CA ARG A 539 96.88 63.02 -39.90
C ARG A 539 95.36 63.31 -40.03
N THR A 540 94.83 63.65 -38.83
CA THR A 540 93.81 64.66 -38.46
C THR A 540 92.31 64.47 -38.75
N ASN A 541 91.54 64.47 -37.64
CA ASN A 541 90.22 65.06 -37.37
C ASN A 541 89.26 65.43 -38.53
N GLY A 542 87.99 65.05 -38.37
CA GLY A 542 86.86 65.76 -38.99
C GLY A 542 85.58 64.92 -39.07
N GLY A 543 84.58 65.22 -38.25
CA GLY A 543 83.32 64.47 -38.18
C GLY A 543 82.23 64.82 -39.20
N ALA A 544 81.05 64.25 -38.94
CA ALA A 544 79.70 64.61 -39.40
C ALA A 544 79.19 64.14 -40.79
N ASN A 545 78.12 63.34 -40.71
CA ASN A 545 76.89 63.30 -41.53
C ASN A 545 76.86 63.81 -42.99
N GLY A 546 76.29 62.98 -43.88
CA GLY A 546 75.14 63.42 -44.69
C GLY A 546 75.10 63.21 -46.23
N THR A 547 74.93 61.96 -46.71
CA THR A 547 74.13 61.57 -47.93
C THR A 547 74.47 62.24 -49.31
N PRO A 548 73.82 61.95 -50.48
CA PRO A 548 72.72 61.02 -50.83
C PRO A 548 72.87 60.19 -52.17
N ASN A 549 71.79 59.48 -52.54
CA ASN A 549 71.42 58.95 -53.90
C ASN A 549 72.13 57.68 -54.43
N ARG A 550 71.51 56.78 -55.26
CA ARG A 550 70.13 56.66 -55.84
C ARG A 550 69.84 55.23 -56.38
N ARG A 551 68.55 54.79 -56.35
CA ARG A 551 67.73 53.96 -57.31
C ARG A 551 68.35 52.74 -58.07
N LEU A 552 67.65 51.66 -58.44
CA LEU A 552 66.25 51.41 -58.90
C LEU A 552 65.71 50.08 -58.26
N SER A 553 64.44 49.92 -57.85
CA SER A 553 63.19 49.70 -58.63
C SER A 553 63.21 48.39 -59.47
N LEU A 554 62.20 47.50 -59.46
CA LEU A 554 60.75 47.75 -59.62
C LEU A 554 59.86 46.54 -59.18
N ASN A 555 58.87 46.78 -58.28
CA ASN A 555 57.44 46.31 -58.20
C ASN A 555 57.02 44.85 -58.53
N GLN A 556 55.88 44.25 -58.13
CA GLN A 556 54.67 44.51 -57.28
C GLN A 556 53.95 43.13 -57.13
N ASN A 557 52.87 42.84 -56.38
CA ASN A 557 51.99 43.46 -55.36
C ASN A 557 51.35 42.28 -54.55
N GLY A 558 50.53 42.40 -53.50
CA GLY A 558 50.03 43.54 -52.72
C GLY A 558 49.16 43.05 -51.53
N SER A 559 49.02 43.90 -50.52
CA SER A 559 48.09 43.88 -49.36
C SER A 559 47.06 42.75 -49.17
N ARG A 560 47.06 42.12 -47.98
CA ARG A 560 45.95 42.26 -47.01
C ARG A 560 46.24 41.71 -45.60
N SER A 561 45.44 42.20 -44.66
CA SER A 561 45.43 41.93 -43.23
C SER A 561 44.63 40.69 -42.83
N ALA A 562 44.81 40.29 -41.56
CA ALA A 562 43.91 39.50 -40.69
C ALA A 562 44.36 38.08 -40.31
N ALA A 563 44.53 37.91 -39.00
CA ALA A 563 44.15 36.81 -38.12
C ALA A 563 44.30 35.32 -38.53
N LYS A 564 44.88 34.61 -37.55
CA LYS A 564 44.60 33.23 -37.11
C LYS A 564 45.23 32.02 -37.81
N ASP A 565 46.00 31.34 -36.97
CA ASP A 565 45.99 29.89 -36.72
C ASP A 565 46.74 28.91 -37.63
N ALA A 566 47.18 27.85 -36.93
CA ALA A 566 47.44 26.49 -37.41
C ALA A 566 48.77 26.14 -38.14
N LYS A 567 49.67 25.52 -37.34
CA LYS A 567 50.02 24.07 -37.44
C LYS A 567 51.07 23.67 -38.51
N ARG A 568 51.58 22.43 -38.33
CA ARG A 568 52.32 21.53 -39.26
C ARG A 568 53.86 21.72 -39.30
N GLU A 569 54.67 20.68 -39.59
CA GLU A 569 54.38 19.24 -39.85
C GLU A 569 55.62 18.35 -39.58
N ASN A 570 55.41 17.09 -39.16
CA ASN A 570 55.80 15.85 -39.87
C ASN A 570 55.40 14.64 -38.99
N ARG A 571 54.67 13.60 -39.44
CA ARG A 571 54.84 12.70 -40.62
C ARG A 571 56.16 11.93 -40.56
N LEU A 572 56.27 10.62 -40.83
CA LEU A 572 55.40 9.58 -41.42
C LEU A 572 55.48 8.31 -40.49
N SER A 573 54.75 7.20 -40.62
CA SER A 573 54.05 6.59 -41.76
C SER A 573 52.82 5.77 -41.31
N ALA A 574 51.87 5.61 -42.22
CA ALA A 574 50.78 4.62 -42.17
C ALA A 574 51.10 3.54 -43.27
N PRO A 575 50.19 2.93 -44.08
CA PRO A 575 48.72 2.93 -44.09
C PRO A 575 48.03 1.59 -44.53
N VAL A 576 46.72 1.68 -44.87
CA VAL A 576 45.94 0.84 -45.82
C VAL A 576 45.30 -0.44 -45.20
N ASN A 577 44.01 -0.45 -44.83
CA ASN A 577 42.75 -0.49 -45.65
C ASN A 577 42.41 -1.92 -46.18
N TYR A 578 41.16 -2.34 -46.46
CA TYR A 578 39.83 -1.70 -46.59
C TYR A 578 38.75 -2.80 -46.29
N VAL A 579 37.57 -2.53 -45.68
CA VAL A 579 36.23 -2.27 -46.32
C VAL A 579 35.74 -3.45 -47.19
N SER A 580 34.53 -4.05 -47.05
CA SER A 580 33.19 -3.43 -46.98
C SER A 580 32.07 -4.35 -46.43
N MET A 581 31.04 -3.73 -45.84
CA MET A 581 29.58 -3.89 -46.09
C MET A 581 29.00 -5.21 -46.65
N SER A 582 27.92 -5.72 -46.02
CA SER A 582 26.65 -6.11 -46.68
C SER A 582 25.51 -6.31 -45.67
N LYS A 583 24.26 -6.38 -46.15
CA LYS A 583 22.98 -6.21 -45.41
C LYS A 583 21.95 -7.26 -45.90
N GLU A 584 20.81 -7.35 -45.17
CA GLU A 584 19.49 -7.90 -45.56
C GLU A 584 19.20 -9.42 -45.42
N ASP A 585 18.28 -9.70 -44.47
CA ASP A 585 17.01 -10.43 -44.56
C ASP A 585 16.87 -11.79 -45.30
N ALA A 586 16.27 -12.76 -44.58
CA ALA A 586 15.06 -13.50 -45.04
C ALA A 586 14.43 -14.32 -43.89
N ALA A 587 13.15 -14.68 -44.01
CA ALA A 587 12.38 -15.41 -43.00
C ALA A 587 11.68 -16.68 -43.54
N SER A 588 11.23 -17.53 -42.60
CA SER A 588 10.02 -18.39 -42.66
C SER A 588 10.07 -19.88 -43.10
N HIS A 589 9.18 -20.65 -42.45
CA HIS A 589 8.59 -21.98 -42.77
C HIS A 589 9.44 -23.27 -42.58
N VAL A 590 8.86 -24.44 -42.24
CA VAL A 590 7.68 -24.82 -41.40
C VAL A 590 7.69 -26.35 -41.15
N SER A 591 7.23 -26.80 -39.97
CA SER A 591 6.58 -28.10 -39.62
C SER A 591 6.49 -28.16 -38.07
N GLY A 592 5.41 -28.51 -37.37
CA GLY A 592 4.40 -29.55 -37.62
C GLY A 592 4.91 -30.87 -37.00
N THR A 593 4.32 -31.49 -35.97
CA THR A 593 2.88 -31.70 -35.67
C THR A 593 2.64 -31.97 -34.16
N ASP A 594 1.37 -31.95 -33.74
CA ASP A 594 0.80 -32.14 -32.39
C ASP A 594 1.28 -33.31 -31.52
N LEU A 595 1.17 -33.16 -30.18
CA LEU A 595 0.10 -33.78 -29.39
C LEU A 595 0.17 -33.41 -27.88
N GLY A 596 -0.99 -33.13 -27.29
CA GLY A 596 -1.25 -33.20 -25.85
C GLY A 596 -2.72 -33.60 -25.64
N PRO A 597 -3.28 -33.46 -24.43
CA PRO A 597 -2.68 -33.70 -23.10
C PRO A 597 -3.53 -34.69 -22.27
N SER A 598 -2.96 -35.30 -21.22
CA SER A 598 -3.73 -36.06 -20.22
C SER A 598 -3.11 -35.99 -18.81
N SER A 599 -3.59 -35.05 -18.00
CA SER A 599 -3.75 -35.26 -16.54
C SER A 599 -5.10 -35.95 -16.30
N PRO A 600 -5.31 -36.58 -15.13
CA PRO A 600 -5.74 -35.83 -13.95
C PRO A 600 -4.64 -35.62 -12.90
#